data_AF-A0AAJ1B1G2-F1
#
_entry.id   AF-A0AAJ1B1G2-F1
#
_cell.length_a   1.000
_cell.length_b   1.000
_cell.length_c   1.000
_cell.angle_alpha   90.00
_cell.angle_beta   90.00
_cell.angle_gamma   90.00
#
_symmetry.space_group_name_H-M   'P 1'
#
loop_
_entity.id
_entity.type
_entity.pdbx_description
1 polymer ?
#
loop_
_entity_poly.entity_id
_entity_poly.type
_entity_poly.pdbx_seq_one_letter_code
_entity_poly.pdbx_strand_id
1 'polypeptide(L)' 'MTLQQLRYVITVAQKGSISEAAKELFISQPSLSN' A
#
# COMPACT_ATOMS: atom_id res chain seq x y z
N MET A 1 -5.18 13.87 -2.65
CA MET A 1 -5.47 12.44 -2.54
C MET A 1 -5.99 11.92 -3.87
N THR A 2 -5.35 10.90 -4.43
CA THR A 2 -5.80 10.23 -5.66
C THR A 2 -6.54 8.92 -5.31
N LEU A 3 -7.33 8.38 -6.25
CA LEU A 3 -7.98 7.07 -6.08
C LEU A 3 -6.95 5.94 -5.82
N GLN A 4 -5.75 6.06 -6.37
CA GLN A 4 -4.65 5.14 -6.12
C GLN A 4 -4.16 5.21 -4.66
N GLN A 5 -4.02 6.42 -4.10
CA GLN A 5 -3.67 6.59 -2.69
C GLN A 5 -4.75 6.02 -1.75
N LEU A 6 -6.04 6.15 -2.10
CA LEU A 6 -7.12 5.51 -1.34
C LEU A 6 -7.03 3.98 -1.37
N ARG A 7 -6.75 3.38 -2.54
CA ARG A 7 -6.47 1.93 -2.64
C ARG A 7 -5.32 1.52 -1.73
N TYR A 8 -4.22 2.27 -1.73
CA TYR A 8 -3.05 1.97 -0.91
C TYR A 8 -3.37 1.98 0.59
N VAL A 9 -4.10 2.99 1.05
CA VAL A 9 -4.53 3.09 2.46
C VAL A 9 -5.42 1.90 2.84
N ILE A 10 -6.38 1.52 1.99
CA ILE A 10 -7.25 0.37 2.23
C ILE A 10 -6.44 -0.93 2.30
N THR A 11 -5.50 -1.14 1.37
CA THR A 11 -4.66 -2.35 1.36
C THR A 11 -3.75 -2.43 2.59
N VAL A 12 -3.17 -1.30 3.02
CA VAL A 12 -2.36 -1.25 4.25
C VAL A 12 -3.22 -1.60 5.47
N ALA A 13 -4.43 -1.04 5.58
CA ALA A 13 -5.35 -1.34 6.67
C ALA A 13 -5.77 -2.82 6.70
N GLN A 14 -5.99 -3.44 5.53
CA GLN A 14 -6.34 -4.86 5.41
C GLN A 14 -5.19 -5.81 5.78
N LYS A 15 -3.95 -5.47 5.39
CA LYS A 15 -2.78 -6.33 5.62
C LYS A 15 -2.13 -6.11 6.99
N GLY A 16 -2.38 -4.96 7.62
CA GLY A 16 -1.78 -4.59 8.91
C GLY A 16 -0.26 -4.34 8.87
N SER A 17 0.34 -4.36 7.67
CA SER A 17 1.77 -4.17 7.45
C SER A 17 2.00 -3.53 6.09
N ILE A 18 2.83 -2.49 6.06
CA ILE A 18 3.20 -1.78 4.82
C ILE A 18 3.98 -2.72 3.88
N SER A 19 4.84 -3.59 4.43
CA SER A 19 5.60 -4.55 3.64
C SER A 19 4.72 -5.59 2.96
N GLU A 20 3.69 -6.09 3.66
CA GLU A 20 2.74 -7.06 3.09
C GLU A 20 1.81 -6.38 2.07
N ALA A 21 1.41 -5.13 2.31
CA ALA A 21 0.64 -4.35 1.35
C ALA A 21 1.43 -4.05 0.07
N ALA A 22 2.74 -3.77 0.16
CA ALA A 22 3.58 -3.54 -1.00
C ALA A 22 3.71 -4.79 -1.88
N LYS A 23 3.84 -5.97 -1.26
CA LYS A 23 3.82 -7.26 -1.97
C LYS A 23 2.50 -7.49 -2.71
N GLU A 24 1.37 -7.25 -2.04
CA GLU A 24 0.03 -7.38 -2.63
C GLU A 24 -0.17 -6.45 -3.83
N LEU A 25 0.39 -5.24 -3.75
CA LEU A 25 0.28 -4.22 -4.79
C LEU A 25 1.33 -4.35 -5.89
N PHE A 26 2.21 -5.36 -5.81
CA PHE A 26 3.33 -5.59 -6.74
C PHE A 26 4.23 -4.36 -6.93
N ILE A 27 4.49 -3.63 -5.84
CA ILE A 27 5.38 -2.45 -5.83
C ILE A 27 6.46 -2.61 -4.77
N SER A 28 7.51 -1.78 -4.86
CA SER A 28 8.48 -1.67 -3.79
C SER A 28 7.83 -1.08 -2.53
N GLN A 29 8.28 -1.50 -1.35
CA GLN A 29 7.79 -0.93 -0.09
C GLN A 29 8.03 0.59 -0.01
N PRO A 30 9.18 1.16 -0.45
CA PRO A 30 9.37 2.61 -0.49
C PRO A 30 8.36 3.34 -1.39
N SER A 31 7.93 2.74 -2.50
CA SER A 31 6.90 3.32 -3.37
C SER A 31 5.53 3.45 -2.71
N LEU A 32 5.28 2.72 -1.62
CA LEU A 32 4.04 2.74 -0.85
C LEU A 32 4.09 3.68 0.36
N SER A 33 5.29 3.96 0.89
CA SER A 33 5.48 4.79 2.09
C SER A 33 5.92 6.24 1.81
N ASN A 34 6.40 6.53 0.60
CA ASN A 34 6.81 7.88 0.17
C ASN A 34 5.63 8.75 -0.29
#